data_AF-B1YB19-F1
#
_entry.id   AF-B1YB19-F1
#
_cell.length_a   1.000
_cell.length_b   1.000
_cell.length_c   1.000
_cell.angle_alpha   90.00
_cell.angle_beta   90.00
_cell.angle_gamma   90.00
#
_symmetry.space_group_name_H-M   'P 1'
#
loop_
_entity.id
_entity.type
_entity.pdbx_description
1 polymer ?
#
loop_
_entity_poly.entity_id
_entity_poly.type
_entity_poly.pdbx_seq_one_letter_code
_entity_poly.pdbx_strand_id
1 'polypeptide(L)' 'MIEALLLVALLAGGMAIVAAARSLVRVIIGAEVATMAGIWGAALSGDLSLVAAATVAGVAETVLMVATLFRAAREGYV' A
#
# COMPACT_ATOMS: atom_id res chain seq x y z
N MET A 1 -13.26 5.25 17.95
CA MET A 1 -13.87 3.98 17.45
C MET A 1 -14.09 4.03 15.95
N ILE A 2 -14.55 5.16 15.42
CA ILE A 2 -14.75 5.36 13.98
C ILE A 2 -13.41 5.26 13.23
N GLU A 3 -12.33 5.79 13.80
CA GLU A 3 -10.98 5.79 13.23
C GLU A 3 -10.46 4.36 13.04
N ALA A 4 -10.62 3.51 14.05
CA ALA A 4 -10.25 2.11 13.99
C ALA A 4 -11.06 1.35 12.92
N LEU A 5 -12.34 1.64 12.78
CA LEU A 5 -13.18 1.07 11.72
C LEU A 5 -12.73 1.50 10.32
N LEU A 6 -12.37 2.77 10.16
CA LEU A 6 -11.87 3.29 8.87
C LEU A 6 -10.50 2.68 8.51
N LEU A 7 -9.61 2.48 9.49
CA LEU A 7 -8.35 1.79 9.28
C LEU A 7 -8.56 0.34 8.84
N VAL A 8 -9.44 -0.39 9.52
CA VAL A 8 -9.78 -1.76 9.15
C VAL A 8 -10.42 -1.80 7.76
N ALA A 9 -11.30 -0.85 7.44
CA ALA A 9 -11.94 -0.76 6.13
C ALA A 9 -10.93 -0.47 5.00
N LEU A 10 -9.96 0.42 5.21
CA LEU A 10 -8.90 0.67 4.24
C LEU A 10 -7.99 -0.55 4.07
N LEU A 11 -7.57 -1.18 5.16
CA LEU A 11 -6.70 -2.35 5.10
C LEU A 11 -7.41 -3.53 4.41
N ALA A 12 -8.63 -3.85 4.81
CA ALA A 12 -9.43 -4.89 4.17
C ALA A 12 -9.77 -4.55 2.72
N GLY A 13 -10.09 -3.28 2.43
CA GLY A 13 -10.38 -2.80 1.08
C GLY A 13 -9.18 -2.90 0.15
N GLY A 14 -7.99 -2.48 0.60
CA GLY A 14 -6.73 -2.64 -0.13
C GLY A 14 -6.45 -4.11 -0.45
N MET A 15 -6.58 -4.98 0.56
CA MET A 15 -6.41 -6.43 0.36
C MET A 15 -7.45 -7.03 -0.58
N ALA A 16 -8.70 -6.55 -0.55
CA ALA A 16 -9.74 -6.98 -1.47
C ALA A 16 -9.42 -6.56 -2.92
N ILE A 17 -8.87 -5.36 -3.13
CA ILE A 17 -8.40 -4.90 -4.44
C ILE A 17 -7.27 -5.79 -4.94
N VAL A 18 -6.30 -6.12 -4.08
CA VAL A 18 -5.19 -7.05 -4.42
C VAL A 18 -5.74 -8.42 -4.81
N ALA A 19 -6.63 -8.99 -4.00
CA ALA A 19 -7.19 -10.32 -4.24
C ALA A 19 -8.01 -10.42 -5.53
N ALA A 20 -8.69 -9.33 -5.91
CA ALA A 20 -9.49 -9.26 -7.12
C ALA A 20 -8.73 -8.71 -8.35
N ALA A 21 -7.44 -8.39 -8.21
CA ALA A 21 -6.68 -7.75 -9.27
C ALA A 21 -6.45 -8.69 -10.46
N ARG A 22 -6.69 -8.17 -11.67
CA ARG A 22 -6.37 -8.83 -12.95
C ARG A 22 -5.16 -8.21 -13.66
N SER A 23 -4.50 -7.26 -13.01
CA SER A 23 -3.31 -6.60 -13.53
C SER A 23 -2.40 -6.21 -12.38
N LEU A 24 -1.09 -6.23 -12.62
CA LEU A 24 -0.10 -5.84 -11.63
C LEU A 24 -0.27 -4.38 -11.17
N VAL A 25 -0.75 -3.48 -12.05
CA VAL A 25 -1.09 -2.10 -11.68
C VAL A 25 -2.20 -2.08 -10.62
N ARG A 26 -3.22 -2.93 -10.73
CA ARG A 26 -4.27 -3.03 -9.71
C ARG A 26 -3.77 -3.62 -8.40
N VAL A 27 -2.83 -4.57 -8.46
CA VAL A 27 -2.14 -5.08 -7.26
C VAL A 27 -1.42 -3.94 -6.54
N ILE A 28 -0.67 -3.11 -7.26
CA ILE A 28 0.03 -1.95 -6.72
C ILE A 28 -0.98 -0.99 -6.06
N ILE A 29 -2.06 -0.63 -6.76
CA ILE A 29 -3.09 0.26 -6.20
C ILE A 29 -3.67 -0.32 -4.89
N GLY A 30 -3.97 -1.62 -4.84
CA GLY A 30 -4.50 -2.26 -3.65
C GLY A 30 -3.52 -2.27 -2.49
N ALA A 31 -2.24 -2.54 -2.76
CA ALA A 31 -1.16 -2.46 -1.78
C ALA A 31 -1.02 -1.03 -1.22
N GLU A 32 -1.02 0.00 -2.07
CA GLU A 32 -0.93 1.39 -1.65
C GLU A 32 -2.08 1.83 -0.75
N VAL A 33 -3.30 1.33 -1.00
CA VAL A 33 -4.45 1.59 -0.11
C VAL A 33 -4.22 1.02 1.29
N ALA A 34 -3.62 -0.18 1.39
CA ALA A 34 -3.26 -0.77 2.68
C ALA A 34 -2.11 -0.01 3.35
N THR A 35 -1.11 0.44 2.58
CA THR A 35 0.02 1.25 3.07
C THR A 35 -0.44 2.60 3.61
N MET A 36 -1.41 3.26 2.96
CA MET A 36 -2.05 4.47 3.50
C MET A 36 -2.75 4.22 4.84
N ALA A 37 -3.38 3.06 5.03
CA ALA A 37 -3.93 2.68 6.33
C ALA A 37 -2.83 2.54 7.39
N GLY A 38 -1.68 1.95 7.05
CA GLY A 38 -0.51 1.88 7.94
C GLY A 38 0.01 3.26 8.35
N ILE A 39 0.12 4.20 7.40
CA ILE A 39 0.56 5.58 7.65
C ILE A 39 -0.45 6.32 8.53
N TRP A 40 -1.76 6.15 8.27
CA TRP A 40 -2.79 6.74 9.13
C TRP A 40 -2.77 6.12 10.53
N GLY A 41 -2.60 4.81 10.65
CA GLY A 41 -2.42 4.14 11.94
C GLY A 41 -1.23 4.68 12.73
N ALA A 42 -0.10 4.91 12.05
CA ALA A 42 1.05 5.60 12.63
C ALA A 42 0.71 7.03 13.07
N ALA A 43 -0.06 7.79 12.27
CA ALA A 43 -0.44 9.16 12.63
C ALA A 43 -1.31 9.21 13.90
N LEU A 44 -2.14 8.19 14.15
CA LEU A 44 -2.96 8.11 15.36
C LEU A 44 -2.14 7.87 16.65
N SER A 45 -0.90 7.40 16.56
CA SER A 45 -0.03 7.27 17.74
C SER A 45 0.53 8.60 18.21
N GLY A 46 0.49 9.65 17.38
CA GLY A 46 1.11 10.94 17.64
C GLY A 46 2.64 10.96 17.50
N ASP A 47 3.25 9.84 17.08
CA ASP A 47 4.69 9.71 16.90
C ASP A 47 5.11 10.10 15.47
N LEU A 48 5.71 11.28 15.33
CA LEU A 48 6.21 11.79 14.05
C LEU A 48 7.32 10.92 13.45
N SER A 49 8.15 10.28 14.28
CA SER A 49 9.20 9.38 13.80
C SER A 49 8.58 8.11 13.20
N LEU A 50 7.52 7.59 13.81
CA LEU A 50 6.78 6.46 13.26
C LEU A 50 6.08 6.80 11.94
N VAL A 51 5.46 7.99 11.84
CA VAL A 51 4.84 8.47 10.59
C VAL A 51 5.88 8.60 9.48
N ALA A 52 7.05 9.18 9.78
CA ALA A 52 8.13 9.32 8.82
C ALA A 52 8.65 7.95 8.36
N ALA A 53 8.85 7.01 9.29
CA ALA A 53 9.29 5.65 8.98
C ALA A 53 8.26 4.90 8.10
N ALA A 54 6.97 4.96 8.45
CA ALA A 54 5.89 4.36 7.68
C ALA A 54 5.80 4.95 6.26
N THR A 55 5.98 6.28 6.14
CA THR A 55 5.97 6.96 4.83
C THR A 55 7.16 6.55 3.96
N VAL A 56 8.37 6.50 4.53
CA VAL A 56 9.57 6.06 3.79
C VAL A 56 9.45 4.60 3.36
N ALA A 57 8.96 3.73 4.26
CA ALA A 57 8.72 2.33 3.94
C ALA A 57 7.70 2.18 2.79
N GLY A 58 6.60 2.94 2.83
CA GLY A 58 5.60 2.95 1.76
C GLY A 58 6.21 3.36 0.42
N VAL A 59 6.95 4.47 0.36
CA VAL A 59 7.61 4.91 -0.88
C VAL A 59 8.59 3.85 -1.40
N ALA A 60 9.39 3.25 -0.51
CA ALA A 60 10.34 2.20 -0.90
C ALA A 60 9.63 0.97 -1.47
N GLU A 61 8.53 0.55 -0.85
CA GLU A 61 7.66 -0.53 -1.34
C GLU A 61 7.14 -0.23 -2.75
N THR A 62 6.54 0.95 -2.96
CA THR A 62 5.99 1.35 -4.26
C THR A 62 7.06 1.30 -5.34
N VAL A 63 8.26 1.84 -5.07
CA VAL A 63 9.37 1.87 -6.02
C VAL A 63 9.78 0.45 -6.42
N LEU A 64 9.88 -0.48 -5.45
CA LEU A 64 10.23 -1.87 -5.72
C LEU A 64 9.16 -2.58 -6.54
N MET A 65 7.87 -2.38 -6.22
CA MET A 65 6.77 -2.97 -6.99
C MET A 65 6.73 -2.44 -8.43
N VAL A 66 6.87 -1.12 -8.60
CA VAL A 66 6.90 -0.48 -9.92
C VAL A 66 8.12 -0.92 -10.72
N ALA A 67 9.30 -0.98 -10.11
CA ALA A 67 10.51 -1.50 -10.76
C ALA A 67 10.32 -2.95 -11.22
N THR A 68 9.68 -3.78 -10.40
CA THR A 68 9.35 -5.17 -10.73
C THR A 68 8.37 -5.25 -11.91
N LEU A 69 7.34 -4.40 -11.92
CA LEU A 69 6.40 -4.28 -13.04
C LEU A 69 7.12 -3.88 -14.34
N PHE A 70 7.98 -2.86 -14.31
CA PHE A 70 8.76 -2.44 -15.47
C PHE A 70 9.65 -3.56 -16.00
N ARG A 71 10.32 -4.31 -15.11
CA ARG A 71 11.13 -5.46 -15.50
C ARG A 71 10.27 -6.53 -16.17
N ALA A 72 9.15 -6.91 -15.56
CA ALA A 72 8.24 -7.90 -16.12
C ALA A 72 7.71 -7.48 -17.50
N ALA A 73 7.37 -6.20 -17.67
CA ALA A 73 6.91 -5.66 -18.95
C ALA A 73 8.00 -5.72 -20.02
N ARG A 74 9.25 -5.40 -19.65
CA ARG A 74 10.40 -5.48 -20.56
C ARG A 74 10.70 -6.91 -21.00
N GLU A 75 10.44 -7.89 -20.15
CA GLU A 75 10.65 -9.32 -20.42
C GLU A 75 9.45 -9.97 -21.13
N GLY A 76 8.36 -9.23 -21.38
CA GLY A 76 7.18 -9.71 -22.11
C GLY A 76 6.15 -10.47 -21.26
N TYR A 77 6.20 -10.32 -19.93
CA TYR A 77 5.33 -11.05 -18.99
C TYR A 77 4.06 -10.29 -18.56
N VAL A 78 3.73 -9.15 -19.17
CA VAL A 78 2.65 -8.23 -18.73
C VAL A 78 1.64 -7.98 -19.83
#